data_AF-A0A127PB23-F1
#
_entry.id   AF-A0A127PB23-F1
#
_cell.length_a   1.000
_cell.length_b   1.000
_cell.length_c   1.000
_cell.angle_alpha   90.00
_cell.angle_beta   90.00
_cell.angle_gamma   90.00
#
_symmetry.space_group_name_H-M   'P 1'
#
loop_
_entity.id
_entity.type
_entity.pdbx_description
1 polymer ?
#
loop_
_entity_poly.entity_id
_entity_poly.type
_entity_poly.pdbx_seq_one_letter_code
_entity_poly.pdbx_strand_id
1 'polypeptide(L)' 'MAVCSTTFDDVCRGCGRTVNEVAHWVFMTEEEKTKVWERITAEGYPRRQG' A
#
# COMPACT_ATOMS: atom_id res chain seq x y z
N MET A 1 0.62 8.94 -14.72
CA MET A 1 0.08 9.24 -13.37
C MET A 1 -0.50 7.96 -12.81
N ALA A 2 0.06 7.41 -11.73
CA ALA A 2 -0.61 6.33 -11.01
C ALA A 2 -1.75 6.96 -10.20
N VAL A 3 -2.99 6.71 -10.60
CA VAL A 3 -4.16 7.11 -9.81
C VAL A 3 -4.22 6.19 -8.60
N CYS A 4 -4.24 6.78 -7.41
CA CYS A 4 -4.44 6.07 -6.17
C CYS A 4 -5.89 5.55 -6.14
N SER A 5 -6.09 4.25 -6.34
CA SER A 5 -7.42 3.63 -6.34
C SER A 5 -7.82 3.06 -4.98
N THR A 6 -7.12 3.45 -3.90
CA THR A 6 -7.34 2.91 -2.55
C THR A 6 -8.79 3.05 -2.10
N THR A 7 -9.54 4.07 -2.51
CA THR A 7 -10.96 4.24 -2.16
C THR A 7 -11.94 3.45 -3.02
N PHE A 8 -11.49 2.74 -4.06
CA PHE A 8 -12.34 2.02 -5.01
C PHE A 8 -12.03 0.52 -5.10
N ASP A 9 -10.78 0.12 -4.84
CA ASP A 9 -10.34 -1.28 -4.82
C ASP A 9 -9.90 -1.67 -3.40
N ASP A 10 -10.01 -2.95 -3.05
CA ASP A 10 -9.52 -3.48 -1.76
C ASP A 10 -8.01 -3.23 -1.56
N VAL A 11 -7.24 -3.29 -2.65
CA VAL A 11 -5.80 -2.98 -2.70
C VAL A 11 -5.53 -1.98 -3.82
N CYS A 12 -4.83 -0.90 -3.49
CA CYS A 12 -4.48 0.15 -4.44
C CYS A 12 -3.55 -0.37 -5.54
N ARG A 13 -3.98 -0.28 -6.79
CA ARG A 13 -3.18 -0.69 -7.97
C ARG A 13 -1.93 0.17 -8.20
N GLY A 14 -1.85 1.33 -7.56
CA GLY A 14 -0.68 2.22 -7.60
C GLY A 14 0.37 1.87 -6.54
N CYS A 15 -0.04 1.84 -5.27
CA CYS A 15 0.88 1.72 -4.14
C CYS A 15 0.83 0.37 -3.40
N GLY A 16 -0.08 -0.54 -3.74
CA GLY A 16 -0.20 -1.87 -3.12
C GLY A 16 -0.73 -1.85 -1.68
N ARG A 17 -1.26 -0.72 -1.21
CA ARG A 17 -1.84 -0.57 0.13
C ARG A 17 -3.36 -0.73 0.11
N THR A 18 -3.89 -1.31 1.16
CA THR A 18 -5.32 -1.37 1.45
C THR A 18 -5.81 -0.04 2.05
N VAL A 19 -7.13 0.19 2.05
CA VAL A 19 -7.75 1.32 2.77
C VAL A 19 -7.33 1.33 4.23
N ASN A 20 -7.35 0.16 4.87
CA ASN A 20 -7.06 0.02 6.29
C ASN A 20 -5.64 0.49 6.63
N GLU A 21 -4.67 0.12 5.80
CA GLU A 21 -3.27 0.53 5.98
C GLU A 21 -3.06 2.01 5.75
N VAL A 22 -3.77 2.62 4.80
CA VAL A 22 -3.68 4.06 4.56
C VAL A 22 -4.39 4.84 5.68
N ALA A 23 -5.55 4.39 6.13
CA ALA A 23 -6.33 5.05 7.17
C ALA A 23 -5.67 4.96 8.56
N HIS A 24 -5.07 3.81 8.89
CA HIS A 24 -4.48 3.58 10.21
C HIS A 24 -2.96 3.75 10.26
N TRP A 25 -2.30 4.16 9.17
CA TRP A 25 -0.84 4.28 9.09
C TRP A 25 -0.19 5.00 10.28
N VAL A 26 -0.83 6.08 10.76
CA VAL A 26 -0.32 6.89 11.88
C VAL A 26 -0.44 6.20 13.24
N PHE A 27 -1.34 5.22 13.36
CA PHE A 27 -1.55 4.43 14.58
C PHE A 27 -0.82 3.09 14.56
N MET A 28 -0.29 2.68 13.41
CA MET A 28 0.49 1.47 13.28
C MET A 28 1.84 1.59 13.99
N THR A 29 2.22 0.49 14.64
CA THR A 29 3.56 0.25 15.18
C THR A 29 4.58 0.10 14.05
N GLU A 30 5.87 0.26 14.38
CA GLU A 30 6.96 0.08 13.40
C GLU A 30 7.00 -1.35 12.83
N GLU A 31 6.63 -2.35 13.63
CA GLU A 31 6.53 -3.75 13.20
C GLU A 31 5.41 -3.96 12.18
N GLU A 32 4.25 -3.35 12.40
CA GLU A 32 3.14 -3.37 11.44
C GLU A 32 3.53 -2.66 10.14
N LYS A 33 4.15 -1.48 10.22
CA LYS A 33 4.65 -0.77 9.04
C LYS A 33 5.67 -1.60 8.26
N THR A 34 6.54 -2.33 8.95
CA THR A 34 7.53 -3.22 8.33
C THR A 34 6.86 -4.35 7.58
N LYS A 35 5.88 -5.03 8.18
CA LYS A 35 5.09 -6.07 7.50
C LYS A 35 4.38 -5.56 6.25
N VAL A 36 3.80 -4.36 6.31
CA VAL A 36 3.18 -3.71 5.16
C VAL A 36 4.22 -3.47 4.06
N TRP A 37 5.41 -2.99 4.43
CA TRP A 37 6.50 -2.76 3.48
C TRP A 37 7.04 -4.06 2.84
N GLU A 38 7.24 -5.10 3.63
CA GLU A 38 7.68 -6.42 3.15
C GLU A 38 6.68 -6.96 2.13
N ARG A 39 5.37 -6.90 2.42
CA ARG A 39 4.33 -7.33 1.50
C ARG A 39 4.34 -6.55 0.18
N ILE A 40 4.30 -5.22 0.26
CA ILE A 40 4.26 -4.33 -0.92
C ILE A 40 5.48 -4.57 -1.82
N THR A 41 6.65 -4.74 -1.23
CA THR A 41 7.90 -5.01 -1.95
C THR A 41 7.87 -6.39 -2.60
N ALA A 42 7.40 -7.42 -1.88
CA ALA A 42 7.28 -8.78 -2.40
C ALA A 42 6.28 -8.88 -3.56
N GLU A 43 5.21 -8.08 -3.54
CA GLU A 43 4.22 -7.97 -4.61
C GLU A 43 4.71 -7.12 -5.82
N GLY A 44 5.87 -6.45 -5.69
CA GLY A 44 6.49 -5.68 -6.76
C GLY A 44 5.89 -4.27 -6.95
N TYR A 45 5.39 -3.66 -5.88
CA TYR A 45 4.94 -2.27 -5.85
C TYR A 45 6.07 -1.31 -5.43
N PRO A 46 5.99 -0.03 -5.83
CA PRO A 46 5.04 0.54 -6.80
C PRO A 46 5.38 0.09 -8.22
N ARG A 47 4.37 -0.39 -8.94
CA ARG A 47 4.51 -0.84 -10.34
C ARG A 47 4.80 0.39 -11.20
N ARG A 48 6.08 0.68 -11.46
CA ARG A 48 6.48 1.74 -12.38
C ARG A 48 5.97 1.34 -13.78
N GLN A 49 4.92 2.02 -14.26
CA GLN A 49 4.66 2.05 -15.70
C GLN A 49 5.85 2.77 -16.33
N GLY A 50 6.65 2.02 -17.10
CA GLY A 50 7.55 2.61 -18.09
C GLY A 50 6.74 3.36 -19.14
#